data_AF-A0A775TLN4-F1
#
_entry.id   AF-A0A775TLN4-F1
#
_cell.length_a   1.000
_cell.length_b   1.000
_cell.length_c   1.000
_cell.angle_alpha   90.00
_cell.angle_beta   90.00
_cell.angle_gamma   90.00
#
_symmetry.space_group_name_H-M   'P 1'
#
loop_
_entity.id
_entity.type
_entity.pdbx_description
1 polymer ?
#
loop_
_entity_poly.entity_id
_entity_poly.type
_entity_poly.pdbx_seq_one_letter_code
_entity_poly.pdbx_strand_id
1 'polypeptide(L)'
;GGWNLYQYPLNPIEHIDPLGLALDLNYYSPSDPIYKGSLNVREFPTGFTVGGHGSPTSMSDDRIKKGSDLTIKQLASDIRANPKYHEGMPVVLFSCETGKGKNSFAQKLANELDATVIAPDEIIWIWPDGNYAIMGQTARITIGGKDNGAFELVPDEKQPGDFHKFTPTGSK
;
A
#
# COMPACT_ATOMS: atom_id res chain seq x y z
N GLY A 1 31.35 20.83 10.44
CA GLY A 1 30.50 19.62 10.48
C GLY A 1 29.15 20.03 11.01
N GLY A 2 28.02 19.55 10.50
CA GLY A 2 27.75 18.64 9.38
C GLY A 2 26.33 18.97 8.90
N TRP A 3 26.10 18.81 7.60
CA TRP A 3 24.82 19.04 6.98
C TRP A 3 23.88 17.89 7.33
N ASN A 4 22.83 18.14 8.11
CA ASN A 4 21.73 17.19 8.28
C ASN A 4 20.70 17.44 7.17
N LEU A 5 20.77 16.62 6.13
CA LEU A 5 19.85 16.59 4.98
C LEU A 5 18.72 15.56 5.23
N TYR A 6 17.99 15.73 6.32
CA TYR A 6 16.65 15.12 6.45
C TYR A 6 15.61 16.23 6.35
N GLN A 7 15.58 16.85 5.17
CA GLN A 7 14.53 17.79 4.81
C GLN A 7 13.30 16.96 4.44
N TYR A 8 12.44 16.65 5.41
CA TYR A 8 11.02 16.50 5.13
C TYR A 8 10.44 17.90 4.96
N PRO A 9 9.95 18.24 3.75
CA PRO A 9 8.70 18.97 3.68
C PRO A 9 7.96 18.56 2.41
N LEU A 10 7.05 17.60 2.51
CA LEU A 10 5.96 17.51 1.55
C LEU A 10 4.73 18.11 2.23
N ASN A 11 4.62 19.43 2.11
CA ASN A 11 3.42 20.26 2.29
C ASN A 11 2.59 20.04 3.57
N PRO A 12 2.84 20.79 4.67
CA PRO A 12 2.03 20.66 5.88
C PRO A 12 0.66 21.39 5.84
N ILE A 13 0.23 22.00 4.72
CA ILE A 13 -0.89 22.98 4.75
C ILE A 13 -2.00 22.81 3.68
N GLU A 14 -1.87 22.01 2.61
CA GLU A 14 -2.91 22.07 1.55
C GLU A 14 -4.05 21.04 1.62
N HIS A 15 -3.94 19.95 2.36
CA HIS A 15 -5.04 18.99 2.50
C HIS A 15 -5.25 18.65 3.97
N ILE A 16 -6.03 19.50 4.65
CA ILE A 16 -6.89 18.97 5.71
C ILE A 16 -7.78 17.95 4.99
N ASP A 17 -7.62 16.68 5.31
CA ASP A 17 -8.56 15.62 4.93
C ASP A 17 -9.58 15.50 6.07
N PRO A 18 -10.69 16.27 6.03
CA PRO A 18 -11.66 16.30 7.11
C PRO A 18 -12.41 14.98 7.26
N LEU A 19 -12.32 14.08 6.28
CA LEU A 19 -13.00 12.79 6.28
C LEU A 19 -12.07 11.63 6.66
N GLY A 20 -10.74 11.84 6.65
CA GLY A 20 -9.75 10.82 6.97
C GLY A 20 -9.72 9.66 5.96
N LEU A 21 -9.99 9.95 4.69
CA LEU A 21 -10.06 8.96 3.60
C LEU A 21 -8.71 8.71 2.92
N ALA A 22 -7.75 9.63 3.07
CA ALA A 22 -6.41 9.45 2.56
C ALA A 22 -5.62 8.48 3.44
N LEU A 23 -4.87 7.59 2.79
CA LEU A 23 -3.95 6.71 3.51
C LEU A 23 -2.96 7.53 4.35
N ASP A 24 -2.69 7.09 5.58
CA ASP A 24 -1.88 7.84 6.56
C ASP A 24 -0.43 8.00 6.13
N LEU A 25 0.10 7.00 5.41
CA LEU A 25 1.41 7.02 4.80
C LEU A 25 1.31 6.50 3.36
N ASN A 26 1.57 7.38 2.39
CA ASN A 26 1.35 7.08 0.97
C ASN A 26 2.65 7.16 0.18
N TYR A 27 3.11 6.02 -0.32
CA TYR A 27 4.31 5.86 -1.14
C TYR A 27 4.03 5.81 -2.65
N TYR A 28 2.77 5.89 -3.07
CA TYR A 28 2.45 6.01 -4.49
C TYR A 28 2.93 7.36 -5.03
N SER A 29 3.45 7.35 -6.26
CA SER A 29 3.77 8.59 -6.96
C SER A 29 2.49 9.36 -7.31
N PRO A 30 2.44 10.70 -7.19
CA PRO A 30 1.30 11.49 -7.66
C PRO A 30 0.97 11.33 -9.15
N SER A 31 1.92 10.87 -9.97
CA SER A 31 1.69 10.55 -11.38
C SER A 31 1.08 9.16 -11.62
N ASP A 32 0.97 8.32 -10.58
CA ASP A 32 0.38 7.01 -10.67
C ASP A 32 -1.15 7.09 -10.65
N PRO A 33 -1.88 6.41 -11.57
CA PRO A 33 -3.35 6.37 -11.55
C PRO A 33 -3.95 5.96 -10.19
N ILE A 34 -3.28 5.07 -9.45
CA ILE A 34 -3.76 4.58 -8.15
C ILE A 34 -3.73 5.68 -7.06
N TYR A 35 -2.90 6.71 -7.24
CA TYR A 35 -2.72 7.77 -6.24
C TYR A 35 -4.03 8.47 -5.92
N LYS A 36 -4.87 8.76 -6.92
CA LYS A 36 -6.17 9.41 -6.69
C LYS A 36 -7.11 8.59 -5.81
N GLY A 37 -7.13 7.27 -6.02
CA GLY A 37 -7.91 6.36 -5.18
C GLY A 37 -7.38 6.31 -3.76
N SER A 38 -6.06 6.29 -3.58
CA SER A 38 -5.39 6.27 -2.26
C SER A 38 -5.64 7.51 -1.39
N LEU A 39 -6.14 8.60 -1.98
CA LEU A 39 -6.56 9.80 -1.23
C LEU A 39 -8.02 9.77 -0.77
N ASN A 40 -8.80 8.77 -1.20
CA ASN A 40 -10.25 8.72 -1.01
C ASN A 40 -10.76 7.37 -0.51
N VAL A 41 -9.87 6.50 -0.03
CA VAL A 41 -10.22 5.11 0.31
C VAL A 41 -11.35 5.09 1.34
N ARG A 42 -12.45 4.44 0.98
CA ARG A 42 -13.68 4.42 1.77
C ARG A 42 -13.72 3.17 2.63
N GLU A 43 -14.14 3.35 3.89
CA GLU A 43 -14.34 2.29 4.89
C GLU A 43 -13.07 1.52 5.27
N PHE A 44 -12.73 1.52 6.56
CA PHE A 44 -11.61 0.75 7.09
C PHE A 44 -11.96 0.04 8.38
N PRO A 45 -11.48 -1.20 8.58
CA PRO A 45 -11.22 -1.66 9.93
C PRO A 45 -10.16 -0.75 10.56
N THR A 46 -10.42 -0.28 11.76
CA THR A 46 -9.53 0.58 12.57
C THR A 46 -8.05 0.18 12.47
N GLY A 47 -7.17 1.09 12.02
CA GLY A 47 -5.73 0.86 11.91
C GLY A 47 -5.01 2.00 11.18
N PHE A 48 -3.67 2.00 11.22
CA PHE A 48 -2.80 2.93 10.51
C PHE A 48 -2.56 2.44 9.09
N THR A 49 -2.86 3.27 8.10
CA THR A 49 -2.93 2.82 6.72
C THR A 49 -1.68 3.21 5.93
N VAL A 50 -1.14 2.27 5.15
CA VAL A 50 0.05 2.47 4.34
C VAL A 50 -0.20 2.05 2.90
N GLY A 51 0.02 2.94 1.94
CA GLY A 51 -0.10 2.64 0.51
C GLY A 51 1.23 2.60 -0.21
N GLY A 52 1.40 1.68 -1.16
CA GLY A 52 2.56 1.63 -2.04
C GLY A 52 2.50 0.42 -2.99
N HIS A 53 3.27 0.46 -4.08
CA HIS A 53 3.41 -0.72 -4.94
C HIS A 53 4.14 -1.83 -4.20
N GLY A 54 3.79 -3.08 -4.48
CA GLY A 54 4.36 -4.22 -3.76
C GLY A 54 4.26 -5.55 -4.49
N SER A 55 4.84 -6.54 -3.84
CA SER A 55 4.85 -7.95 -4.21
C SER A 55 4.78 -8.79 -2.92
N PRO A 56 4.74 -10.13 -3.00
CA PRO A 56 4.81 -11.00 -1.82
C PRO A 56 5.99 -10.71 -0.87
N THR A 57 7.06 -10.11 -1.37
CA THR A 57 8.31 -9.93 -0.62
C THR A 57 8.89 -8.51 -0.61
N SER A 58 8.24 -7.55 -1.29
CA SER A 58 8.75 -6.18 -1.39
C SER A 58 7.62 -5.15 -1.42
N MET A 59 7.97 -3.91 -1.10
CA MET A 59 7.14 -2.73 -1.28
C MET A 59 8.05 -1.58 -1.72
N SER A 60 7.57 -0.65 -2.54
CA SER A 60 8.38 0.44 -3.12
C SER A 60 7.95 1.83 -2.63
N ASP A 61 8.93 2.72 -2.46
CA ASP A 61 8.80 4.17 -2.31
C ASP A 61 8.93 4.85 -3.67
N ASP A 62 7.80 5.09 -4.32
CA ASP A 62 7.75 5.66 -5.67
C ASP A 62 7.59 7.19 -5.67
N ARG A 63 7.65 7.83 -4.50
CA ARG A 63 7.44 9.29 -4.36
C ARG A 63 8.51 10.10 -5.09
N ILE A 64 9.75 9.61 -5.10
CA ILE A 64 10.89 10.27 -5.75
C ILE A 64 11.33 9.53 -7.01
N LYS A 65 11.41 8.19 -6.95
CA LYS A 65 11.84 7.35 -8.07
C LYS A 65 11.03 6.06 -8.09
N LYS A 66 10.42 5.76 -9.23
CA LYS A 66 9.64 4.53 -9.43
C LYS A 66 10.49 3.27 -9.23
N GLY A 67 9.95 2.30 -8.51
CA GLY A 67 10.55 0.99 -8.23
C GLY A 67 11.65 1.04 -7.17
N SER A 68 11.67 2.06 -6.30
CA SER A 68 12.66 2.16 -5.22
C SER A 68 12.22 1.34 -4.01
N ASP A 69 12.76 0.14 -3.84
CA ASP A 69 12.34 -0.75 -2.75
C ASP A 69 12.59 -0.19 -1.34
N LEU A 70 11.57 -0.30 -0.49
CA LEU A 70 11.62 -0.06 0.94
C LEU A 70 12.22 -1.24 1.67
N THR A 71 13.10 -0.95 2.64
CA THR A 71 13.47 -1.95 3.65
C THR A 71 12.39 -2.01 4.74
N ILE A 72 12.23 -3.19 5.36
CA ILE A 72 11.29 -3.37 6.48
C ILE A 72 11.58 -2.37 7.62
N LYS A 73 12.86 -2.16 7.94
CA LYS A 73 13.29 -1.20 8.97
C LYS A 73 12.93 0.24 8.62
N GLN A 74 13.11 0.62 7.35
CA GLN A 74 12.77 1.96 6.90
C GLN A 74 11.27 2.21 7.00
N LEU A 75 10.45 1.27 6.50
CA LEU A 75 9.01 1.37 6.62
C LEU A 75 8.55 1.42 8.09
N ALA A 76 9.09 0.56 8.95
CA ALA A 76 8.76 0.57 10.37
C ALA A 76 9.16 1.89 11.06
N SER A 77 10.30 2.47 10.68
CA SER A 77 10.74 3.78 11.17
C SER A 77 9.80 4.89 10.71
N ASP A 78 9.39 4.90 9.44
CA ASP A 78 8.48 5.91 8.89
C ASP A 78 7.09 5.83 9.54
N ILE A 79 6.58 4.61 9.80
CA ILE A 79 5.32 4.38 10.52
C ILE A 79 5.42 4.93 11.96
N ARG A 80 6.46 4.55 12.71
CA ARG A 80 6.66 5.02 14.11
C ARG A 80 6.83 6.53 14.22
N ALA A 81 7.40 7.16 13.20
CA ALA A 81 7.59 8.61 13.16
C ALA A 81 6.30 9.39 12.82
N ASN A 82 5.27 8.72 12.29
CA ASN A 82 4.02 9.38 11.92
C ASN A 82 3.18 9.68 13.18
N PRO A 83 2.74 10.93 13.40
CA PRO A 83 2.02 11.32 14.62
C PRO A 83 0.63 10.67 14.77
N LYS A 84 0.06 10.11 13.70
CA LYS A 84 -1.21 9.36 13.76
C LYS A 84 -1.02 7.92 14.23
N TYR A 85 0.22 7.40 14.20
CA TYR A 85 0.53 6.07 14.69
C TYR A 85 0.81 6.10 16.19
N HIS A 86 0.38 5.06 16.89
CA HIS A 86 0.81 4.78 18.25
C HIS A 86 1.21 3.32 18.38
N GLU A 87 2.10 3.00 19.33
CA GLU A 87 2.58 1.64 19.53
C GLU A 87 1.43 0.64 19.70
N GLY A 88 1.57 -0.53 19.05
CA GLY A 88 0.56 -1.60 19.04
C GLY A 88 -0.64 -1.35 18.13
N MET A 89 -0.79 -0.17 17.52
CA MET A 89 -1.84 0.09 16.53
C MET A 89 -1.69 -0.87 15.33
N PRO A 90 -2.78 -1.55 14.89
CA PRO A 90 -2.73 -2.36 13.69
C PRO A 90 -2.34 -1.53 12.47
N VAL A 91 -1.51 -2.08 11.58
CA VAL A 91 -1.14 -1.45 10.31
C VAL A 91 -1.84 -2.16 9.15
N VAL A 92 -2.45 -1.43 8.23
CA VAL A 92 -3.11 -1.97 7.04
C VAL A 92 -2.33 -1.59 5.79
N LEU A 93 -1.89 -2.58 5.01
CA LEU A 93 -1.13 -2.39 3.79
C LEU A 93 -2.04 -2.39 2.57
N PHE A 94 -2.12 -1.26 1.89
CA PHE A 94 -2.64 -1.13 0.53
C PHE A 94 -1.47 -1.34 -0.42
N SER A 95 -1.04 -2.59 -0.55
CA SER A 95 0.12 -2.95 -1.36
C SER A 95 0.01 -4.39 -1.85
N CYS A 96 0.01 -4.56 -3.18
CA CYS A 96 -0.32 -5.83 -3.86
C CYS A 96 0.45 -7.02 -3.29
N GLU A 97 -0.28 -8.10 -3.01
CA GLU A 97 0.23 -9.40 -2.58
C GLU A 97 1.13 -9.40 -1.35
N THR A 98 1.27 -8.29 -0.60
CA THR A 98 2.23 -8.20 0.52
C THR A 98 1.91 -9.13 1.70
N GLY A 99 0.71 -9.70 1.74
CA GLY A 99 0.28 -10.77 2.65
C GLY A 99 0.42 -12.19 2.08
N LYS A 100 0.85 -12.37 0.83
CA LYS A 100 0.89 -13.68 0.17
C LYS A 100 2.02 -14.55 0.72
N GLY A 101 1.66 -15.74 1.21
CA GLY A 101 2.60 -16.78 1.67
C GLY A 101 3.08 -16.62 3.12
N LYS A 102 3.82 -17.65 3.61
CA LYS A 102 4.21 -17.76 5.04
C LYS A 102 5.33 -16.82 5.50
N ASN A 103 6.18 -16.36 4.58
CA ASN A 103 7.29 -15.43 4.85
C ASN A 103 7.05 -14.10 4.12
N SER A 104 5.80 -13.65 4.16
CA SER A 104 5.31 -12.47 3.47
C SER A 104 6.01 -11.21 3.96
N PHE A 105 5.98 -10.15 3.13
CA PHE A 105 6.41 -8.82 3.54
C PHE A 105 5.69 -8.36 4.82
N ALA A 106 4.38 -8.61 4.89
CA ALA A 106 3.55 -8.28 6.04
C ALA A 106 3.99 -8.97 7.34
N GLN A 107 4.36 -10.25 7.30
CA GLN A 107 4.85 -10.96 8.49
C GLN A 107 6.17 -10.38 9.01
N LYS A 108 7.09 -10.01 8.10
CA LYS A 108 8.36 -9.37 8.47
C LYS A 108 8.12 -8.00 9.10
N LEU A 109 7.18 -7.23 8.55
CA LEU A 109 6.81 -5.93 9.10
C LEU A 109 6.14 -6.06 10.46
N ALA A 110 5.24 -7.04 10.65
CA ALA A 110 4.60 -7.31 11.94
C ALA A 110 5.65 -7.60 13.03
N ASN A 111 6.65 -8.42 12.71
CA ASN A 111 7.75 -8.73 13.62
C ASN A 111 8.62 -7.51 13.94
N GLU A 112 8.91 -6.66 12.95
CA GLU A 112 9.72 -5.44 13.17
C GLU A 112 8.95 -4.39 13.99
N LEU A 113 7.65 -4.23 13.77
CA LEU A 113 6.81 -3.26 14.47
C LEU A 113 6.41 -3.70 15.88
N ASP A 114 6.42 -5.01 16.15
CA ASP A 114 5.73 -5.63 17.29
C ASP A 114 4.24 -5.25 17.33
N ALA A 115 3.60 -5.27 16.15
CA ALA A 115 2.20 -4.91 15.97
C ALA A 115 1.52 -5.81 14.93
N THR A 116 0.18 -5.84 14.94
CA THR A 116 -0.58 -6.57 13.91
C THR A 116 -0.45 -5.86 12.57
N VAL A 117 -0.18 -6.60 11.50
CA VAL A 117 -0.23 -6.10 10.12
C VAL A 117 -1.35 -6.81 9.37
N ILE A 118 -2.13 -6.07 8.60
CA ILE A 118 -3.21 -6.55 7.74
C ILE A 118 -2.81 -6.29 6.30
N ALA A 119 -2.76 -7.32 5.45
CA ALA A 119 -2.23 -7.18 4.09
C ALA A 119 -2.91 -8.13 3.09
N PRO A 120 -3.01 -7.75 1.80
CA PRO A 120 -3.72 -8.54 0.79
C PRO A 120 -2.89 -9.76 0.37
N ASP A 121 -3.55 -10.90 0.14
CA ASP A 121 -2.92 -12.08 -0.48
C ASP A 121 -2.87 -12.06 -2.00
N GLU A 122 -3.52 -11.07 -2.62
CA GLU A 122 -3.61 -10.90 -4.06
C GLU A 122 -3.46 -9.41 -4.45
N ILE A 123 -3.63 -9.08 -5.72
CA ILE A 123 -3.60 -7.68 -6.20
C ILE A 123 -4.73 -6.88 -5.52
N ILE A 124 -4.38 -5.74 -4.93
CA ILE A 124 -5.34 -4.76 -4.44
C ILE A 124 -5.54 -3.67 -5.48
N TRP A 125 -6.75 -3.58 -6.00
CA TRP A 125 -7.18 -2.57 -6.95
C TRP A 125 -7.82 -1.42 -6.19
N ILE A 126 -7.40 -0.18 -6.46
CA ILE A 126 -7.99 1.01 -5.86
C ILE A 126 -8.46 1.93 -6.99
N TRP A 127 -9.76 2.19 -7.04
CA TRP A 127 -10.37 3.04 -8.06
C TRP A 127 -10.31 4.52 -7.67
N PRO A 128 -10.39 5.46 -8.64
CA PRO A 128 -10.29 6.89 -8.35
C PRO A 128 -11.35 7.44 -7.40
N ASP A 129 -12.48 6.74 -7.22
CA ASP A 129 -13.55 7.08 -6.29
C ASP A 129 -13.33 6.56 -4.85
N GLY A 130 -12.18 5.90 -4.62
CA GLY A 130 -11.79 5.36 -3.33
C GLY A 130 -12.33 3.97 -3.01
N ASN A 131 -13.14 3.37 -3.90
CA ASN A 131 -13.47 1.97 -3.76
C ASN A 131 -12.23 1.11 -4.00
N TYR A 132 -12.18 -0.06 -3.38
CA TYR A 132 -11.09 -1.01 -3.61
C TYR A 132 -11.59 -2.45 -3.55
N ALA A 133 -10.83 -3.36 -4.16
CA ALA A 133 -11.08 -4.79 -4.11
C ALA A 133 -9.79 -5.58 -4.23
N ILE A 134 -9.75 -6.77 -3.64
CA ILE A 134 -8.61 -7.68 -3.71
C ILE A 134 -9.00 -8.83 -4.63
N MET A 135 -8.34 -8.93 -5.78
CA MET A 135 -8.58 -10.00 -6.75
C MET A 135 -7.46 -10.07 -7.77
N GLY A 136 -7.31 -11.23 -8.40
CA GLY A 136 -6.33 -11.46 -9.46
C GLY A 136 -6.56 -10.55 -10.67
N GLN A 137 -5.74 -10.76 -11.70
CA GLN A 137 -5.84 -10.03 -12.95
C GLN A 137 -6.12 -10.98 -14.11
N THR A 138 -6.86 -10.49 -15.10
CA THR A 138 -7.06 -11.16 -16.38
C THR A 138 -6.80 -10.21 -17.54
N ALA A 139 -6.58 -10.77 -18.72
CA ALA A 139 -6.37 -10.02 -19.94
C ALA A 139 -7.70 -9.76 -20.63
N ARG A 140 -8.05 -8.49 -20.79
CA ARG A 140 -9.11 -8.07 -21.71
C ARG A 140 -8.50 -7.71 -23.05
N ILE A 141 -8.96 -8.38 -24.10
CA ILE A 141 -8.61 -8.05 -25.48
C ILE A 141 -9.78 -7.29 -26.09
N THR A 142 -9.54 -6.05 -26.50
CA THR A 142 -10.51 -5.26 -27.28
C THR A 142 -10.08 -5.25 -28.74
N ILE A 143 -10.88 -5.83 -29.62
CA ILE A 143 -10.60 -5.86 -31.07
C ILE A 143 -11.32 -4.68 -31.74
N GLY A 144 -10.55 -3.67 -32.12
CA GLY A 144 -10.95 -2.51 -32.92
C GLY A 144 -10.60 -2.70 -34.40
N GLY A 145 -11.51 -3.28 -35.18
CA GLY A 145 -11.29 -3.47 -36.62
C GLY A 145 -10.13 -4.42 -36.95
N LYS A 146 -9.76 -4.52 -38.24
CA LYS A 146 -8.87 -5.57 -38.75
C LYS A 146 -7.46 -5.59 -38.12
N ASP A 147 -6.96 -4.47 -37.59
CA ASP A 147 -5.56 -4.33 -37.17
C ASP A 147 -5.33 -3.67 -35.80
N ASN A 148 -6.37 -3.34 -35.01
CA ASN A 148 -6.18 -2.69 -33.70
C ASN A 148 -6.70 -3.57 -32.55
N GLY A 149 -5.86 -4.45 -32.03
CA GLY A 149 -6.10 -5.10 -30.74
C GLY A 149 -5.53 -4.26 -29.60
N ALA A 150 -6.32 -3.93 -28.58
CA ALA A 150 -5.82 -3.40 -27.31
C ALA A 150 -5.80 -4.51 -26.27
N PHE A 151 -4.68 -4.65 -25.56
CA PHE A 151 -4.51 -5.55 -24.43
C PHE A 151 -4.53 -4.73 -23.15
N GLU A 152 -5.43 -5.09 -22.23
CA GLU A 152 -5.58 -4.41 -20.95
C GLU A 152 -5.59 -5.45 -19.82
N LEU A 153 -4.81 -5.21 -18.78
CA LEU A 153 -4.91 -5.98 -17.54
C LEU A 153 -6.06 -5.40 -16.72
N VAL A 154 -7.05 -6.23 -16.43
CA VAL A 154 -8.25 -5.85 -15.68
C VAL A 154 -8.42 -6.77 -14.47
N PRO A 155 -9.12 -6.33 -13.42
CA PRO A 155 -9.47 -7.18 -12.29
C PRO A 155 -10.21 -8.45 -12.75
N ASP A 156 -9.86 -9.60 -12.17
CA ASP A 156 -10.51 -10.90 -12.42
C ASP A 156 -11.36 -11.31 -11.21
N GLU A 157 -12.66 -11.05 -11.28
CA GLU A 157 -13.62 -11.41 -10.22
C GLU A 157 -13.68 -12.92 -9.94
N LYS A 158 -13.16 -13.78 -10.83
CA LYS A 158 -13.10 -15.23 -10.63
C LYS A 158 -11.94 -15.67 -9.74
N GLN A 159 -11.01 -14.76 -9.46
CA GLN A 159 -9.87 -14.99 -8.57
C GLN A 159 -9.92 -14.00 -7.41
N PRO A 160 -10.92 -14.09 -6.51
CA PRO A 160 -10.99 -13.21 -5.36
C PRO A 160 -9.80 -13.45 -4.44
N GLY A 161 -9.31 -12.38 -3.82
CA GLY A 161 -8.39 -12.43 -2.69
C GLY A 161 -8.99 -11.72 -1.49
N ASP A 162 -8.22 -11.66 -0.41
CA ASP A 162 -8.65 -11.07 0.86
C ASP A 162 -7.47 -10.46 1.63
N PHE A 163 -7.82 -9.67 2.64
CA PHE A 163 -6.89 -9.23 3.66
C PHE A 163 -6.63 -10.35 4.68
N HIS A 164 -5.36 -10.58 4.99
CA HIS A 164 -4.95 -11.50 6.04
C HIS A 164 -4.31 -10.76 7.20
N LYS A 165 -4.49 -11.27 8.41
CA LYS A 165 -3.88 -10.74 9.63
C LYS A 165 -2.57 -11.47 9.94
N PHE A 166 -1.53 -10.70 10.20
CA PHE A 166 -0.20 -11.15 10.58
C PHE A 166 0.12 -10.58 11.96
N THR A 167 0.34 -11.46 12.93
CA THR A 167 0.74 -11.09 14.29
C THR A 167 2.24 -11.33 14.48
N PRO A 168 2.93 -10.58 15.36
CA PRO A 168 4.33 -10.83 15.66
C PRO A 168 4.56 -12.28 16.11
N THR A 169 5.55 -12.96 15.53
CA THR A 169 5.87 -14.38 15.82
C THR A 169 7.09 -14.57 16.72
N GLY A 170 7.67 -13.48 17.23
CA GLY A 170 8.86 -13.50 18.09
C GLY A 170 8.55 -13.07 19.51
N SER A 171 8.74 -14.00 20.45
CA SER A 171 8.66 -13.80 21.90
C SER A 171 9.49 -12.62 22.38
N LYS A 172 8.95 -11.84 23.32
CA LYS A 172 9.72 -10.91 24.17
C LYS A 172 11.00 -11.53 24.71
#